data_AF-A0A957G8D9-F1
#
_entry.id   AF-A0A957G8D9-F1
#
_cell.length_a   1.000
_cell.length_b   1.000
_cell.length_c   1.000
_cell.angle_alpha   90.00
_cell.angle_beta   90.00
_cell.angle_gamma   90.00
#
_symmetry.space_group_name_H-M   'P 1'
#
loop_
_entity.id
_entity.type
_entity.pdbx_description
1 polymer ?
#
loop_
_entity_poly.entity_id
_entity_poly.type
_entity_poly.pdbx_seq_one_letter_code
_entity_poly.pdbx_strand_id
1 'polypeptide(L)'
;MGDDLQFKPVQHSVKLTDEAWAATLERAELESTTASEICERLLKHYLALEEKPARYLPPSGVTRRKRSVYVTRPVWAAARAQKVQEQRSVSAILEQLLRGYLGLDLGRPVDKAPDR
;
A
#
# COMPACT_ATOMS: atom_id res chain seq x y z
N MET A 1 17.69 -14.48 -25.05
CA MET A 1 17.32 -15.12 -23.76
C MET A 1 17.70 -14.15 -22.65
N GLY A 2 16.73 -13.52 -22.00
CA GLY A 2 17.00 -12.64 -20.86
C GLY A 2 16.07 -11.44 -20.83
N ASP A 3 14.93 -11.58 -20.14
CA ASP A 3 14.24 -10.48 -19.43
C ASP A 3 13.12 -10.96 -18.48
N ASP A 4 12.81 -12.26 -18.42
CA ASP A 4 11.68 -12.79 -17.64
C ASP A 4 11.78 -12.55 -16.11
N LEU A 5 12.98 -12.23 -15.60
CA LEU A 5 13.21 -11.96 -14.18
C LEU A 5 12.69 -10.58 -13.71
N GLN A 6 12.37 -9.66 -14.63
CA GLN A 6 11.83 -8.35 -14.24
C GLN A 6 10.40 -8.44 -13.69
N PHE A 7 9.62 -9.43 -14.17
CA PHE A 7 8.21 -9.57 -13.84
C PHE A 7 7.94 -10.61 -12.74
N LYS A 8 8.98 -11.24 -12.19
CA LYS A 8 8.82 -12.13 -11.04
C LYS A 8 8.59 -11.31 -9.76
N PRO A 9 7.53 -11.60 -8.98
CA PRO A 9 7.33 -10.98 -7.68
C PRO A 9 8.51 -11.29 -6.74
N VAL A 10 9.01 -10.27 -6.06
CA VAL A 10 10.06 -10.40 -5.03
C VAL A 10 9.53 -9.93 -3.68
N GLN A 11 10.09 -10.48 -2.61
CA GLN A 11 9.64 -10.18 -1.26
C GLN A 11 10.07 -8.77 -0.83
N HIS A 12 9.13 -8.03 -0.27
CA HIS A 12 9.34 -6.72 0.34
C HIS A 12 8.72 -6.66 1.74
N SER A 13 9.36 -5.89 2.62
CA SER A 13 8.86 -5.68 3.98
C SER A 13 8.09 -4.37 4.08
N VAL A 14 6.87 -4.44 4.59
CA VAL A 14 6.01 -3.28 4.86
C VAL A 14 5.53 -3.29 6.31
N LYS A 15 5.31 -2.11 6.90
CA LYS A 15 4.70 -1.98 8.23
C LYS A 15 3.23 -1.66 8.11
N LEU A 16 2.38 -2.65 8.38
CA LEU A 16 0.91 -2.55 8.32
C LEU A 16 0.30 -2.81 9.69
N THR A 17 -0.90 -2.30 9.93
CA THR A 17 -1.65 -2.62 11.15
C THR A 17 -2.10 -4.08 11.16
N ASP A 18 -2.26 -4.67 12.34
CA ASP A 18 -2.82 -6.03 12.48
C ASP A 18 -4.22 -6.12 11.86
N GLU A 19 -5.07 -5.10 12.08
CA GLU A 19 -6.41 -4.97 11.51
C GLU A 19 -6.39 -4.97 9.97
N ALA A 20 -5.66 -4.03 9.35
CA ALA A 20 -5.62 -3.94 7.89
C ALA A 20 -5.05 -5.21 7.27
N TRP A 21 -4.05 -5.83 7.90
CA TRP A 21 -3.46 -7.08 7.41
C TRP A 21 -4.43 -8.26 7.50
N ALA A 22 -5.12 -8.42 8.64
CA ALA A 22 -6.10 -9.50 8.82
C ALA A 22 -7.24 -9.38 7.81
N ALA A 23 -7.82 -8.19 7.64
CA ALA A 23 -8.87 -7.94 6.66
C ALA A 23 -8.39 -8.15 5.21
N THR A 24 -7.11 -7.86 4.91
CA THR A 24 -6.52 -8.16 3.60
C THR A 24 -6.44 -9.67 3.34
N LEU A 25 -6.07 -10.46 4.36
CA LEU A 25 -6.00 -11.92 4.24
C LEU A 25 -7.38 -12.53 4.02
N GLU A 26 -8.37 -12.12 4.81
CA GLU A 26 -9.77 -12.55 4.64
C GLU A 26 -10.29 -12.20 3.25
N ARG A 27 -10.04 -10.97 2.80
CA ARG A 27 -10.44 -10.53 1.46
C ARG A 27 -9.74 -11.33 0.35
N ALA A 28 -8.46 -11.66 0.53
CA ALA A 28 -7.72 -12.47 -0.42
C ALA A 28 -8.33 -13.88 -0.57
N GLU A 29 -8.74 -14.50 0.54
CA GLU A 29 -9.45 -15.77 0.53
C GLU A 29 -10.78 -15.67 -0.24
N LEU A 30 -11.60 -14.64 0.06
CA LEU A 30 -12.87 -14.41 -0.62
C LEU A 30 -12.73 -14.18 -2.13
N GLU A 31 -11.66 -13.51 -2.56
CA GLU A 31 -11.36 -13.24 -3.97
C GLU A 31 -10.60 -14.37 -4.67
N SER A 32 -10.29 -15.47 -3.98
CA SER A 32 -9.43 -16.55 -4.50
C SER A 32 -8.09 -16.02 -5.05
N THR A 33 -7.48 -15.09 -4.33
CA THR A 33 -6.21 -14.44 -4.67
C THR A 33 -5.30 -14.40 -3.44
N THR A 34 -4.13 -13.76 -3.53
CA THR A 34 -3.23 -13.56 -2.39
C THR A 34 -3.24 -12.11 -1.90
N ALA A 35 -2.95 -11.91 -0.62
CA ALA A 35 -2.76 -10.56 -0.06
C ALA A 35 -1.67 -9.77 -0.82
N SER A 36 -0.67 -10.46 -1.37
CA SER A 36 0.39 -9.84 -2.19
C SER A 36 -0.14 -9.33 -3.53
N GLU A 37 -1.02 -10.09 -4.19
CA GLU A 37 -1.68 -9.65 -5.43
C GLU A 37 -2.61 -8.47 -5.19
N ILE A 38 -3.38 -8.45 -4.09
CA ILE A 38 -4.16 -7.28 -3.69
C ILE A 38 -3.24 -6.06 -3.50
N CYS A 39 -2.15 -6.23 -2.74
CA CYS A 39 -1.18 -5.15 -2.50
C CYS A 39 -0.58 -4.61 -3.81
N GLU A 40 -0.17 -5.49 -4.73
CA GLU A 40 0.37 -5.10 -6.03
C GLU A 40 -0.69 -4.39 -6.89
N ARG A 41 -1.91 -4.93 -6.96
CA ARG A 41 -3.03 -4.34 -7.73
C ARG A 41 -3.33 -2.93 -7.26
N LEU A 42 -3.40 -2.71 -5.95
CA LEU A 42 -3.63 -1.39 -5.37
C LEU A 42 -2.47 -0.43 -5.64
N LEU A 43 -1.22 -0.88 -5.54
CA LEU A 43 -0.06 -0.06 -5.88
C LEU A 43 -0.04 0.33 -7.36
N LYS A 44 -0.31 -0.61 -8.28
CA LYS A 44 -0.41 -0.34 -9.72
C LYS A 44 -1.49 0.70 -10.00
N HIS A 45 -2.68 0.51 -9.43
CA HIS A 45 -3.78 1.46 -9.58
C HIS A 45 -3.37 2.85 -9.06
N TYR A 46 -2.84 2.93 -7.85
CA TYR A 46 -2.38 4.18 -7.25
C TYR A 46 -1.34 4.90 -8.10
N LEU A 47 -0.36 4.17 -8.64
CA LEU A 47 0.69 4.74 -9.49
C LEU A 47 0.14 5.29 -10.80
N ALA A 48 -0.90 4.67 -11.36
CA ALA A 48 -1.55 5.10 -12.59
C ALA A 48 -2.49 6.32 -12.43
N LEU A 49 -2.89 6.67 -11.21
CA LEU A 49 -3.72 7.86 -10.98
C LEU A 49 -2.97 9.14 -11.33
N GLU A 50 -3.59 10.01 -12.14
CA GLU A 50 -3.07 11.35 -12.46
C GLU A 50 -3.07 12.23 -11.20
N GLU A 51 -4.16 12.23 -10.44
CA GLU A 51 -4.27 12.91 -9.16
C GLU A 51 -4.22 11.91 -8.00
N LYS A 52 -3.30 12.13 -7.06
CA LYS A 52 -3.19 11.26 -5.88
C LYS A 52 -4.27 11.59 -4.85
N PRO A 53 -4.93 10.58 -4.26
CA PRO A 53 -5.97 10.79 -3.26
C PRO A 53 -5.44 11.54 -2.04
N ALA A 54 -6.37 12.18 -1.31
CA ALA A 54 -6.08 12.84 -0.05
C ALA A 54 -5.33 11.91 0.92
N ARG A 55 -4.42 12.49 1.70
CA ARG A 55 -3.57 11.73 2.62
C ARG A 55 -4.26 11.60 3.97
N TYR A 56 -4.17 10.40 4.54
CA TYR A 56 -4.68 10.11 5.87
C TYR A 56 -3.58 9.51 6.75
N LEU A 57 -3.62 9.85 8.03
CA LEU A 57 -2.87 9.17 9.06
C LEU A 57 -3.77 8.08 9.66
N PRO A 58 -3.31 6.83 9.71
CA PRO A 58 -4.12 5.76 10.28
C PRO A 58 -4.41 6.03 11.77
N PRO A 59 -5.41 5.34 12.36
CA PRO A 59 -5.85 5.56 13.73
C PRO A 59 -4.68 5.60 14.72
N SER A 60 -4.78 6.45 15.74
CA SER A 60 -3.75 6.54 16.78
C SER A 60 -3.78 5.29 17.67
N GLY A 61 -2.64 4.89 18.24
CA GLY A 61 -2.58 3.77 19.18
C GLY A 61 -2.60 2.37 18.56
N VAL A 62 -2.65 2.25 17.22
CA VAL A 62 -2.61 0.95 16.54
C VAL A 62 -1.17 0.43 16.39
N THR A 63 -0.98 -0.85 16.73
CA THR A 63 0.32 -1.52 16.55
C THR A 63 0.54 -1.84 15.08
N ARG A 64 1.71 -1.48 14.55
CA ARG A 64 2.13 -1.86 13.20
C ARG A 64 3.20 -2.93 13.27
N ARG A 65 3.01 -4.01 12.50
CA ARG A 65 3.97 -5.12 12.40
C ARG A 65 4.56 -5.21 11.00
N LYS A 66 5.77 -5.76 10.90
CA LYS A 66 6.37 -6.05 9.60
C LYS A 66 5.61 -7.20 8.94
N ARG A 67 5.16 -6.99 7.71
CA ARG A 67 4.54 -7.98 6.83
C ARG A 67 5.39 -8.15 5.59
N SER A 68 5.34 -9.35 5.04
CA SER A 68 6.00 -9.67 3.78
C SER A 68 4.96 -9.62 2.67
N VAL A 69 5.22 -8.83 1.64
CA VAL A 69 4.41 -8.77 0.42
C VAL A 69 5.31 -9.08 -0.77
N TYR A 70 4.76 -9.78 -1.76
CA TYR A 70 5.48 -10.14 -2.98
C TYR A 70 5.00 -9.22 -4.10
N VAL A 71 5.87 -8.33 -4.55
CA VAL A 71 5.55 -7.34 -5.59
C VAL A 71 6.65 -7.37 -6.65
N THR A 72 6.29 -7.16 -7.89
CA THR A 72 7.22 -7.07 -9.02
C THR A 72 8.14 -5.87 -8.87
N ARG A 73 9.40 -6.04 -9.32
CA ARG A 73 10.43 -5.01 -9.18
C ARG A 73 10.04 -3.65 -9.78
N PRO A 74 9.42 -3.57 -10.98
CA PRO A 74 9.02 -2.30 -11.58
C PRO A 74 8.00 -1.55 -10.73
N VAL A 75 6.98 -2.25 -10.22
CA VAL A 75 5.94 -1.65 -9.37
C VAL A 75 6.54 -1.15 -8.06
N TRP A 76 7.41 -1.95 -7.43
CA TRP A 76 8.05 -1.54 -6.20
C TRP A 76 8.99 -0.34 -6.39
N ALA A 77 9.75 -0.31 -7.49
CA ALA A 77 10.62 0.81 -7.83
C ALA A 77 9.81 2.10 -8.03
N ALA A 78 8.71 2.02 -8.77
CA ALA A 78 7.80 3.15 -8.97
C ALA A 78 7.18 3.64 -7.64
N ALA A 79 6.74 2.72 -6.77
CA ALA A 79 6.26 3.07 -5.43
C ALA A 79 7.33 3.75 -4.57
N ARG A 80 8.61 3.34 -4.69
CA ARG A 80 9.73 4.01 -4.02
C ARG A 80 10.00 5.41 -4.57
N ALA A 81 9.87 5.63 -5.87
CA ALA A 81 9.99 6.96 -6.47
C ALA A 81 8.86 7.88 -5.96
N GLN A 82 7.64 7.36 -5.94
CA GLN A 82 6.47 8.07 -5.41
C GLN A 82 6.64 8.46 -3.93
N LYS A 83 7.24 7.58 -3.11
CA LYS A 83 7.59 7.89 -1.71
C LYS A 83 8.41 9.19 -1.59
N VAL A 84 9.36 9.42 -2.49
CA VAL A 84 10.25 10.59 -2.44
C VAL A 84 9.47 11.85 -2.75
N GLN A 85 8.65 11.82 -3.80
CA GLN A 85 7.79 12.94 -4.19
C GLN A 85 6.79 13.32 -3.09
N GLU A 86 6.25 12.32 -2.41
CA GLU A 86 5.21 12.52 -1.40
C GLU A 86 5.72 12.69 0.02
N GLN A 87 7.02 12.50 0.26
CA GLN A 87 7.62 12.41 1.58
C GLN A 87 6.89 11.39 2.48
N ARG A 88 6.40 10.31 1.87
CA ARG A 88 5.52 9.31 2.51
C ARG A 88 6.02 7.90 2.25
N SER A 89 6.24 7.11 3.31
CA SER A 89 6.74 5.74 3.15
C SER A 89 5.78 4.85 2.33
N VAL A 90 6.31 3.89 1.56
CA VAL A 90 5.51 2.90 0.83
C VAL A 90 4.56 2.14 1.76
N SER A 91 4.99 1.83 2.99
CA SER A 91 4.12 1.21 3.99
C SER A 91 2.92 2.08 4.35
N ALA A 92 3.11 3.40 4.49
CA ALA A 92 2.02 4.32 4.80
C ALA A 92 1.07 4.52 3.61
N ILE A 93 1.60 4.55 2.38
CA ILE A 93 0.78 4.57 1.16
C ILE A 93 -0.07 3.31 1.11
N LEU A 94 0.57 2.14 1.18
CA LEU A 94 -0.09 0.85 1.10
C LEU A 94 -1.14 0.66 2.21
N GLU A 95 -0.84 1.06 3.45
CA GLU A 95 -1.81 1.02 4.56
C GLU A 95 -3.09 1.80 4.24
N GLN A 96 -2.98 3.02 3.71
CA GLN A 96 -4.16 3.81 3.35
C GLN A 96 -4.92 3.18 2.18
N LEU A 97 -4.21 2.67 1.17
CA LEU A 97 -4.85 2.00 0.03
C LEU A 97 -5.62 0.76 0.48
N LEU A 98 -5.05 -0.06 1.37
CA LEU A 98 -5.72 -1.23 1.92
C LEU A 98 -6.94 -0.83 2.76
N ARG A 99 -6.80 0.17 3.65
CA ARG A 99 -7.95 0.64 4.45
C ARG A 99 -9.08 1.16 3.57
N GLY A 100 -8.78 1.94 2.54
CA GLY A 100 -9.79 2.43 1.59
C GLY A 100 -10.43 1.31 0.78
N TYR A 101 -9.64 0.35 0.31
CA TYR A 101 -10.11 -0.82 -0.42
C TYR A 101 -11.06 -1.70 0.42
N LEU A 102 -10.75 -1.85 1.71
CA LEU A 102 -11.46 -2.73 2.64
C LEU A 102 -12.62 -2.02 3.36
N GLY A 103 -12.81 -0.72 3.13
CA GLY A 103 -13.82 0.09 3.84
C GLY A 103 -13.52 0.28 5.33
N LEU A 104 -12.25 0.20 5.74
CA LEU A 104 -11.81 0.44 7.11
C LEU A 104 -11.67 1.94 7.38
N ASP A 105 -11.66 2.33 8.66
CA ASP A 105 -11.38 3.71 9.06
C ASP A 105 -10.02 4.17 8.51
N LEU A 106 -10.03 5.22 7.69
CA LEU A 106 -8.80 5.80 7.12
C LEU A 106 -7.98 6.55 8.19
N GLY A 107 -8.61 6.89 9.31
CA GLY A 107 -8.09 7.76 10.33
C GLY A 107 -8.27 9.23 9.97
N ARG A 108 -7.37 10.09 10.46
CA ARG A 108 -7.52 11.54 10.29
C ARG A 108 -6.91 12.02 8.97
N PRO A 109 -7.57 12.95 8.25
CA PRO A 109 -6.95 13.60 7.10
C PRO A 109 -5.67 14.32 7.56
N VAL A 110 -4.64 14.27 6.71
CA VAL A 110 -3.51 15.18 6.81
C VAL A 110 -3.96 16.45 6.11
N ASP A 111 -4.54 17.38 6.86
CA ASP A 111 -4.79 18.72 6.35
C ASP A 111 -3.53 19.25 5.66
N LYS A 112 -3.68 19.75 4.43
CA LYS A 112 -2.74 20.76 3.96
C LYS A 112 -2.85 21.88 4.99
N ALA A 113 -1.72 22.30 5.56
CA ALA A 113 -1.69 23.37 6.56
C ALA A 113 -2.66 24.50 6.17
N PRO A 114 -3.38 25.12 7.13
CA PRO A 114 -4.12 26.33 6.81
C PRO A 114 -3.11 27.33 6.23
N ASP A 115 -3.39 27.76 5.00
CA ASP A 115 -2.72 28.88 4.34
C ASP A 115 -2.72 30.04 5.34
N ARG A 116 -1.53 30.48 5.76
CA ARG A 116 -1.33 31.54 6.74
C ARG A 116 -0.45 32.61 6.16
#